data_AF-A0A2N1TCC3-F1
#
_entry.id   AF-A0A2N1TCC3-F1
#
_cell.length_a   1.000
_cell.length_b   1.000
_cell.length_c   1.000
_cell.angle_alpha   90.00
_cell.angle_beta   90.00
_cell.angle_gamma   90.00
#
_symmetry.space_group_name_H-M   'P 1'
#
loop_
_entity.id
_entity.type
_entity.pdbx_description
1 polymer ?
#
loop_
_entity_poly.entity_id
_entity_poly.type
_entity_poly.pdbx_seq_one_letter_code
_entity_poly.pdbx_strand_id
1 'polypeptide(L)'
;MKKLLLLSILAFSIVFAAGCAPQATEQPSSTEETSTTEEEVQVEEQTDDQAESDDAEVISYTNANYGFTLELPQSWAGYQASEVANDGTICFSLPSAGGQPFCIFQLYVVSLDTNLSSSLKLVGETSTWKIATDNSTSCEQFNDLQCDRTADIAAILASFEVIN
;
A
#
# COMPACT_ATOMS: atom_id res chain seq x y z
N MET A 1 45.32 -23.94 -2.90
CA MET A 1 45.72 -24.15 -1.50
C MET A 1 44.46 -24.42 -0.70
N LYS A 2 44.42 -25.58 -0.04
CA LYS A 2 43.26 -26.17 0.64
C LYS A 2 43.40 -25.89 2.15
N LYS A 3 42.27 -25.57 2.78
CA LYS A 3 41.95 -25.70 4.24
C LYS A 3 42.56 -24.67 5.18
N LEU A 4 41.70 -23.82 5.77
CA LEU A 4 41.71 -23.37 7.17
C LEU A 4 40.26 -22.96 7.51
N LEU A 5 39.52 -23.81 8.24
CA LEU A 5 39.33 -23.80 9.70
C LEU A 5 38.13 -22.91 10.09
N LEU A 6 36.90 -23.44 10.22
CA LEU A 6 36.30 -24.07 11.41
C LEU A 6 36.24 -23.14 12.65
N LEU A 7 35.03 -23.07 13.22
CA LEU A 7 34.66 -22.71 14.60
C LEU A 7 34.58 -21.22 14.99
N SER A 8 33.36 -20.68 14.93
CA SER A 8 32.87 -19.71 15.93
C SER A 8 31.38 -19.90 16.17
N ILE A 9 31.01 -21.09 16.64
CA ILE A 9 29.70 -21.33 17.28
C ILE A 9 29.89 -20.87 18.72
N LEU A 10 29.55 -19.61 19.01
CA LEU A 10 29.51 -19.09 20.36
C LEU A 10 28.09 -18.63 20.67
N ALA A 11 27.39 -19.55 21.35
CA ALA A 11 26.33 -19.34 22.32
C ALA A 11 25.83 -17.89 22.51
N PHE A 12 24.60 -17.65 22.07
CA PHE A 12 23.72 -16.68 22.72
C PHE A 12 22.33 -17.33 22.90
N SER A 13 22.27 -18.25 23.87
CA SER A 13 21.02 -18.73 24.44
C SER A 13 20.50 -17.65 25.39
N ILE A 14 19.76 -16.66 24.88
CA ILE A 14 18.95 -15.80 25.75
C ILE A 14 17.56 -16.41 25.85
N VAL A 15 17.33 -17.03 27.00
CA VAL A 15 16.02 -17.37 27.54
C VAL A 15 15.31 -16.05 27.86
N PHE A 16 14.26 -15.71 27.12
CA PHE A 16 13.24 -14.77 27.61
C PHE A 16 12.01 -15.54 28.07
N ALA A 17 11.79 -15.43 29.37
CA ALA A 17 10.67 -15.95 30.13
C ALA A 17 9.44 -15.05 30.01
N ALA A 18 8.27 -15.66 30.22
CA ALA A 18 6.97 -15.05 30.56
C ALA A 18 6.36 -14.12 29.49
N GLY A 19 5.07 -14.15 29.18
CA GLY A 19 3.92 -14.74 29.84
C GLY A 19 2.75 -13.84 29.48
N CYS A 20 1.87 -14.27 28.58
CA CYS A 20 0.61 -13.59 28.32
C CYS A 20 -0.53 -14.55 28.66
N ALA A 21 -1.15 -14.30 29.80
CA ALA A 21 -2.44 -14.85 30.16
C ALA A 21 -3.52 -14.15 29.32
N PRO A 22 -4.42 -14.87 28.63
CA PRO A 22 -5.65 -14.27 28.13
C PRO A 22 -6.66 -14.18 29.28
N GLN A 23 -6.97 -12.95 29.72
CA GLN A 23 -8.19 -12.70 30.48
C GLN A 23 -9.36 -12.66 29.50
N ALA A 24 -10.35 -13.51 29.77
CA ALA A 24 -11.67 -13.42 29.20
C ALA A 24 -12.32 -12.08 29.58
N THR A 25 -12.97 -11.42 28.63
CA THR A 25 -14.05 -10.51 28.92
C THR A 25 -15.16 -10.82 27.93
N GLU A 26 -16.11 -11.60 28.44
CA GLU A 26 -17.46 -11.71 27.92
C GLU A 26 -18.09 -10.31 27.95
N GLN A 27 -18.61 -9.84 26.81
CA GLN A 27 -19.52 -8.69 26.77
C GLN A 27 -20.81 -9.13 26.08
N PRO A 28 -21.99 -8.89 26.70
CA PRO A 28 -23.27 -9.42 26.25
C PRO A 28 -23.85 -8.64 25.06
N SER A 29 -24.45 -9.41 24.15
CA SER A 29 -25.81 -9.26 23.62
C SER A 29 -26.48 -7.88 23.78
N SER A 30 -26.79 -7.23 22.66
CA SER A 30 -28.20 -6.89 22.38
C SER A 30 -28.46 -6.60 20.90
N THR A 31 -29.45 -7.32 20.39
CA THR A 31 -30.26 -7.08 19.20
C THR A 31 -31.22 -5.92 19.45
N GLU A 32 -31.42 -5.06 18.45
CA GLU A 32 -32.64 -4.28 18.12
C GLU A 32 -32.35 -3.59 16.77
N GLU A 33 -32.83 -4.09 15.63
CA GLU A 33 -34.13 -3.78 14.98
C GLU A 33 -34.55 -2.30 15.09
N THR A 34 -34.67 -1.60 13.95
CA THR A 34 -35.97 -1.09 13.42
C THR A 34 -35.85 0.14 12.48
N SER A 35 -36.56 0.01 11.36
CA SER A 35 -37.21 1.00 10.48
C SER A 35 -36.44 2.11 9.77
N THR A 36 -36.28 1.87 8.47
CA THR A 36 -36.82 2.66 7.35
C THR A 36 -37.73 3.84 7.71
N THR A 37 -37.39 5.02 7.18
CA THR A 37 -38.37 5.97 6.64
C THR A 37 -37.74 6.62 5.42
N GLU A 38 -38.33 6.30 4.27
CA GLU A 38 -38.15 7.02 3.01
C GLU A 38 -38.83 8.39 3.15
N GLU A 39 -38.11 9.46 2.85
CA GLU A 39 -38.73 10.74 2.51
C GLU A 39 -38.07 11.27 1.23
N GLU A 40 -38.76 11.03 0.12
CA GLU A 40 -38.49 11.57 -1.19
C GLU A 40 -38.89 13.06 -1.20
N VAL A 41 -37.90 13.95 -1.24
CA VAL A 41 -38.10 15.37 -1.53
C VAL A 41 -37.35 15.67 -2.82
N GLN A 42 -38.11 15.76 -3.92
CA GLN A 42 -37.64 16.27 -5.20
C GLN A 42 -37.47 17.79 -5.09
N VAL A 43 -36.23 18.25 -5.15
CA VAL A 43 -35.88 19.63 -5.49
C VAL A 43 -34.95 19.55 -6.70
N GLU A 44 -35.52 19.80 -7.88
CA GLU A 44 -34.75 20.11 -9.08
C GLU A 44 -34.23 21.54 -8.93
N GLU A 45 -33.02 21.69 -8.35
CA GLU A 45 -32.24 22.91 -8.48
C GLU A 45 -31.23 22.68 -9.60
N GLN A 46 -31.54 23.30 -10.74
CA GLN A 46 -30.71 23.38 -11.92
C GLN A 46 -29.51 24.29 -11.61
N THR A 47 -28.45 23.70 -11.08
CA THR A 47 -27.14 24.34 -10.97
C THR A 47 -26.41 24.10 -12.30
N ASP A 48 -26.06 25.18 -12.99
CA ASP A 48 -25.09 25.16 -14.08
C ASP A 48 -23.74 24.68 -13.50
N ASP A 49 -23.52 23.36 -13.52
CA ASP A 49 -22.22 22.73 -13.31
C ASP A 49 -21.32 23.08 -14.51
N GLN A 50 -20.82 24.31 -14.48
CA GLN A 50 -19.61 24.65 -15.19
C GLN A 50 -18.50 23.85 -14.51
N ALA A 51 -18.26 22.64 -15.04
CA ALA A 51 -17.11 21.80 -14.74
C ALA A 51 -15.85 22.61 -15.05
N GLU A 52 -15.43 23.39 -14.06
CA GLU A 52 -14.07 23.86 -13.94
C GLU A 52 -13.26 22.56 -13.86
N SER A 53 -12.63 22.23 -14.98
CA SER A 53 -11.62 21.19 -15.03
C SER A 53 -10.52 21.67 -14.10
N ASP A 54 -10.65 21.34 -12.82
CA ASP A 54 -9.56 21.37 -11.85
C ASP A 54 -8.47 20.51 -12.47
N ASP A 55 -7.54 21.18 -13.14
CA ASP A 55 -6.29 20.64 -13.65
C ASP A 55 -5.46 20.31 -12.41
N ALA A 56 -5.90 19.27 -11.71
CA ALA A 56 -5.32 18.82 -10.47
C ALA A 56 -3.88 18.45 -10.79
N GLU A 57 -2.95 19.20 -10.21
CA GLU A 57 -1.53 19.03 -10.44
C GLU A 57 -1.13 17.57 -10.16
N VAL A 58 -0.68 16.85 -11.19
CA VAL A 58 -0.22 15.46 -11.07
C VAL A 58 1.29 15.42 -10.87
N ILE A 59 1.75 14.52 -10.01
CA ILE A 59 3.16 14.30 -9.71
C ILE A 59 3.59 13.02 -10.43
N SER A 60 4.49 13.13 -11.41
CA SER A 60 5.03 11.96 -12.11
C SER A 60 6.12 11.26 -11.29
N TYR A 61 6.01 9.94 -11.16
CA TYR A 61 7.06 9.07 -10.63
C TYR A 61 7.56 8.14 -11.73
N THR A 62 8.87 8.09 -11.93
CA THR A 62 9.52 7.17 -12.87
C THR A 62 10.51 6.28 -12.13
N ASN A 63 10.37 4.96 -12.28
CA ASN A 63 11.42 4.03 -11.90
C ASN A 63 12.12 3.50 -13.15
N ALA A 64 13.26 4.12 -13.49
CA ALA A 64 14.03 3.76 -14.68
C ALA A 64 14.69 2.37 -14.57
N ASN A 65 14.92 1.86 -13.36
CA ASN A 65 15.53 0.53 -13.16
C ASN A 65 14.59 -0.60 -13.60
N TYR A 66 13.29 -0.43 -13.33
CA TYR A 66 12.26 -1.40 -13.68
C TYR A 66 11.42 -1.01 -14.90
N GLY A 67 11.67 0.16 -15.48
CA GLY A 67 11.10 0.58 -16.76
C GLY A 67 9.62 0.91 -16.68
N PHE A 68 9.19 1.69 -15.69
CA PHE A 68 7.80 2.13 -15.61
C PHE A 68 7.65 3.56 -15.06
N THR A 69 6.49 4.15 -15.31
CA THR A 69 6.03 5.42 -14.75
C THR A 69 4.62 5.28 -14.17
N LEU A 70 4.28 6.17 -13.25
CA LEU A 70 2.92 6.36 -12.73
C LEU A 70 2.71 7.82 -12.33
N GLU A 71 1.45 8.23 -12.25
CA GLU A 71 1.04 9.55 -11.79
C GLU A 71 0.43 9.45 -10.39
N LEU A 72 0.96 10.28 -9.48
CA LEU A 72 0.47 10.44 -8.12
C LEU A 72 -0.35 11.74 -8.07
N PRO A 73 -1.53 11.76 -7.43
CA PRO A 73 -2.27 13.01 -7.28
C PRO A 73 -1.52 13.98 -6.36
N GLN A 74 -1.80 15.28 -6.46
CA GLN A 74 -1.17 16.31 -5.59
C GLN A 74 -1.31 16.02 -4.09
N SER A 75 -2.34 15.27 -3.74
CA SER A 75 -2.60 14.72 -2.40
C SER A 75 -1.39 13.93 -1.82
N TRP A 76 -0.48 13.45 -2.67
CA TRP A 76 0.75 12.73 -2.35
C TRP A 76 2.01 13.63 -2.36
N ALA A 77 1.86 14.95 -2.36
CA ALA A 77 2.99 15.87 -2.30
C ALA A 77 3.91 15.53 -1.10
N GLY A 78 5.20 15.37 -1.38
CA GLY A 78 6.19 15.00 -0.37
C GLY A 78 6.28 13.48 -0.08
N TYR A 79 5.68 12.63 -0.93
CA TYR A 79 5.86 11.19 -0.84
C TYR A 79 7.34 10.76 -0.90
N GLN A 80 7.59 9.56 -0.41
CA GLN A 80 8.86 8.86 -0.54
C GLN A 80 8.63 7.50 -1.16
N ALA A 81 9.36 7.21 -2.24
CA ALA A 81 9.47 5.87 -2.82
C ALA A 81 10.80 5.25 -2.37
N SER A 82 10.75 4.03 -1.84
CA SER A 82 11.93 3.28 -1.41
C SER A 82 11.89 1.87 -1.94
N GLU A 83 13.04 1.36 -2.39
CA GLU A 83 13.18 -0.03 -2.79
C GLU A 83 13.59 -0.85 -1.56
N VAL A 84 12.79 -1.86 -1.22
CA VAL A 84 13.12 -2.81 -0.16
C VAL A 84 14.21 -3.72 -0.69
N ALA A 85 15.36 -3.68 -0.03
CA ALA A 85 16.48 -4.53 -0.40
C ALA A 85 16.04 -6.01 -0.30
N ASN A 86 16.28 -6.76 -1.38
CA ASN A 86 16.17 -8.22 -1.53
C ASN A 86 14.90 -8.79 -2.17
N ASP A 87 13.82 -8.05 -2.36
CA ASP A 87 12.58 -8.61 -2.95
C ASP A 87 12.01 -7.81 -4.14
N GLY A 88 12.63 -6.68 -4.50
CA GLY A 88 12.15 -5.84 -5.61
C GLY A 88 10.87 -5.07 -5.27
N THR A 89 10.48 -5.01 -3.99
CA THR A 89 9.31 -4.26 -3.55
C THR A 89 9.62 -2.78 -3.53
N ILE A 90 8.79 -1.98 -4.19
CA ILE A 90 8.82 -0.52 -4.19
C ILE A 90 7.73 -0.06 -3.25
N CYS A 91 8.13 0.62 -2.20
CA CYS A 91 7.26 1.12 -1.15
C CYS A 91 7.04 2.62 -1.29
N PHE A 92 5.78 3.04 -1.45
CA PHE A 92 5.36 4.43 -1.44
C PHE A 92 4.79 4.79 -0.07
N SER A 93 5.30 5.87 0.50
CA SER A 93 4.99 6.30 1.85
C SER A 93 4.89 7.82 1.95
N LEU A 94 4.21 8.30 3.00
CA LEU A 94 4.19 9.71 3.38
C LEU A 94 5.04 9.94 4.64
N PRO A 95 5.61 11.14 4.80
CA PRO A 95 6.27 11.54 6.04
C PRO A 95 5.29 11.44 7.22
N SER A 96 5.73 10.79 8.30
CA SER A 96 5.00 10.74 9.57
C SER A 96 5.73 11.58 10.62
N ALA A 97 5.01 12.46 11.32
CA ALA A 97 5.59 13.32 12.34
C ALA A 97 6.04 12.47 13.56
N GLY A 98 7.29 12.02 13.55
CA GLY A 98 7.91 11.31 14.67
C GLY A 98 7.92 9.79 14.58
N GLY A 99 7.65 9.19 13.42
CA GLY A 99 7.65 7.74 13.21
C GLY A 99 8.43 7.30 11.97
N GLN A 100 8.68 5.99 11.86
CA GLN A 100 9.14 5.42 10.59
C GLN A 100 8.00 5.50 9.56
N PRO A 101 8.30 5.86 8.29
CA PRO A 101 7.29 5.89 7.24
C PRO A 101 6.70 4.50 7.05
N PHE A 102 5.37 4.40 7.11
CA PHE A 102 4.65 3.17 6.79
C PHE A 102 4.42 3.08 5.30
N CYS A 103 4.47 1.86 4.78
CA CYS A 103 4.17 1.61 3.39
C CYS A 103 2.67 1.67 3.15
N ILE A 104 2.23 2.69 2.40
CA ILE A 104 0.81 2.87 2.08
C ILE A 104 0.46 2.08 0.81
N PHE A 105 1.38 2.07 -0.16
CA PHE A 105 1.22 1.44 -1.45
C PHE A 105 2.51 0.71 -1.85
N GLN A 106 2.37 -0.53 -2.33
CA GLN A 106 3.48 -1.40 -2.70
C GLN A 106 3.36 -1.88 -4.14
N LEU A 107 4.47 -1.80 -4.87
CA LEU A 107 4.64 -2.50 -6.14
C LEU A 107 5.67 -3.60 -5.97
N TYR A 108 5.30 -4.83 -6.29
CA TYR A 108 6.18 -5.98 -6.30
C TYR A 108 6.76 -6.16 -7.69
N VAL A 109 8.09 -6.09 -7.79
CA VAL A 109 8.80 -6.36 -9.04
C VAL A 109 9.45 -7.73 -8.98
N VAL A 110 9.01 -8.64 -9.85
CA VAL A 110 9.49 -10.03 -9.89
C VAL A 110 9.97 -10.40 -11.29
N SER A 111 10.80 -11.43 -11.38
CA SER A 111 11.27 -11.95 -12.68
C SER A 111 10.11 -12.54 -13.50
N LEU A 112 10.25 -12.54 -14.84
CA LEU A 112 9.21 -13.06 -15.76
C LEU A 112 8.81 -14.52 -15.50
N ASP A 113 9.74 -15.34 -15.03
CA ASP A 113 9.53 -16.76 -14.71
C ASP A 113 8.88 -16.99 -13.34
N THR A 114 8.76 -15.95 -12.51
CA THR A 114 8.08 -16.03 -11.22
C THR A 114 6.57 -16.16 -11.42
N ASN A 115 5.97 -17.18 -10.78
CA ASN A 115 4.53 -17.30 -10.67
C ASN A 115 4.04 -16.34 -9.57
N LEU A 116 3.16 -15.41 -9.95
CA LEU A 116 2.55 -14.50 -8.98
C LEU A 116 1.61 -15.29 -8.06
N SER A 117 1.62 -14.93 -6.77
CA SER A 117 0.60 -15.38 -5.82
C SER A 117 -0.79 -14.96 -6.30
N SER A 118 -1.83 -15.74 -6.00
CA SER A 118 -3.21 -15.38 -6.33
C SER A 118 -3.71 -14.12 -5.61
N SER A 119 -2.99 -13.65 -4.58
CA SER A 119 -3.25 -12.40 -3.88
C SER A 119 -2.69 -11.16 -4.60
N LEU A 120 -1.80 -11.36 -5.59
CA LEU A 120 -1.18 -10.28 -6.35
C LEU A 120 -1.90 -10.06 -7.68
N LYS A 121 -2.07 -8.80 -8.04
CA LYS A 121 -2.61 -8.36 -9.32
C LYS A 121 -1.47 -7.83 -10.19
N LEU A 122 -1.28 -8.42 -11.37
CA LEU A 122 -0.34 -7.90 -12.37
C LEU A 122 -0.82 -6.52 -12.84
N VAL A 123 0.08 -5.53 -12.82
CA VAL A 123 -0.19 -4.16 -13.27
C VAL A 123 0.57 -3.83 -14.55
N GLY A 124 1.72 -4.47 -14.77
CA GLY A 124 2.48 -4.33 -16.02
C GLY A 124 3.58 -5.36 -16.16
N GLU A 125 4.13 -5.47 -17.37
CA GLU A 125 5.21 -6.39 -17.70
C GLU A 125 6.17 -5.71 -18.67
N THR A 126 7.48 -5.81 -18.40
CA THR A 126 8.55 -5.38 -19.30
C THR A 126 9.21 -6.60 -19.95
N SER A 127 10.26 -6.39 -20.76
CA SER A 127 11.06 -7.51 -21.29
C SER A 127 11.81 -8.32 -20.23
N THR A 128 11.86 -7.84 -18.98
CA THR A 128 12.65 -8.45 -17.89
C THR A 128 11.86 -8.67 -16.59
N TRP A 129 10.78 -7.92 -16.36
CA TRP A 129 10.10 -7.88 -15.08
C TRP A 129 8.59 -7.96 -15.22
N LYS A 130 7.94 -8.63 -14.26
CA LYS A 130 6.51 -8.45 -13.95
C LYS A 130 6.40 -7.48 -12.79
N ILE A 131 5.50 -6.51 -12.90
CA ILE A 131 5.16 -5.58 -11.84
C ILE A 131 3.73 -5.91 -11.37
N ALA A 132 3.58 -6.13 -10.07
CA ALA A 132 2.30 -6.47 -9.46
C ALA A 132 2.04 -5.62 -8.21
N THR A 133 0.80 -5.61 -7.73
CA THR A 133 0.38 -4.99 -6.46
C THR A 133 -0.45 -5.99 -5.69
N ASP A 134 -0.51 -5.86 -4.37
CA ASP A 134 -1.61 -6.44 -3.59
C ASP A 134 -2.77 -5.43 -3.49
N ASN A 135 -3.97 -5.92 -3.16
CA ASN A 135 -5.15 -5.10 -2.89
C ASN A 135 -5.36 -4.90 -1.37
N SER A 136 -4.38 -5.25 -0.53
CA SER A 136 -4.59 -5.29 0.92
C SER A 136 -4.14 -3.99 1.59
N THR A 137 -4.97 -2.96 1.51
CA THR A 137 -4.83 -1.80 2.38
C THR A 137 -5.81 -1.89 3.53
N SER A 138 -5.39 -2.47 4.65
CA SER A 138 -6.12 -2.32 5.92
C SER A 138 -5.63 -1.06 6.65
N CYS A 139 -6.53 -0.16 7.03
CA CYS A 139 -6.16 1.04 7.76
C CYS A 139 -5.78 0.83 9.24
N GLU A 140 -5.81 -0.41 9.74
CA GLU A 140 -5.55 -0.71 11.16
C GLU A 140 -4.18 -0.23 11.65
N GLN A 141 -3.20 -0.09 10.75
CA GLN A 141 -1.82 0.31 11.06
C GLN A 141 -1.50 1.74 10.62
N PHE A 142 -2.45 2.45 10.03
CA PHE A 142 -2.26 3.76 9.42
C PHE A 142 -2.88 4.85 10.29
N ASN A 143 -2.26 6.03 10.29
CA ASN A 143 -2.95 7.22 10.77
C ASN A 143 -4.03 7.67 9.76
N ASP A 144 -4.91 8.58 10.17
CA ASP A 144 -6.03 9.05 9.34
C ASP A 144 -5.57 9.51 7.95
N LEU A 145 -4.51 10.33 7.88
CA LEU A 145 -3.96 10.81 6.61
C LEU A 145 -3.51 9.66 5.69
N GLN A 146 -2.80 8.68 6.25
CA GLN A 146 -2.33 7.51 5.50
C GLN A 146 -3.49 6.63 5.04
N CYS A 147 -4.51 6.45 5.88
CA CYS A 147 -5.73 5.73 5.51
C CYS A 147 -6.46 6.44 4.38
N ASP A 148 -6.60 7.77 4.44
CA ASP A 148 -7.24 8.56 3.38
C ASP A 148 -6.53 8.42 2.04
N ARG A 149 -5.19 8.32 2.04
CA ARG A 149 -4.40 8.10 0.81
C ARG A 149 -4.67 6.76 0.14
N THR A 150 -5.20 5.77 0.86
CA THR A 150 -5.51 4.47 0.25
C THR A 150 -6.61 4.58 -0.82
N ALA A 151 -7.48 5.59 -0.73
CA ALA A 151 -8.51 5.88 -1.73
C ALA A 151 -7.91 6.25 -3.11
N ASP A 152 -6.70 6.81 -3.14
CA ASP A 152 -6.04 7.26 -4.37
C ASP A 152 -5.38 6.10 -5.14
N ILE A 153 -5.16 4.95 -4.50
CA ILE A 153 -4.36 3.85 -5.07
C ILE A 153 -4.96 3.35 -6.38
N ALA A 154 -6.29 3.27 -6.48
CA ALA A 154 -6.93 2.82 -7.72
C ALA A 154 -6.62 3.76 -8.90
N ALA A 155 -6.61 5.07 -8.67
CA ALA A 155 -6.29 6.07 -9.69
C ALA A 155 -4.79 6.04 -10.05
N ILE A 156 -3.92 5.90 -9.04
CA ILE A 156 -2.46 5.74 -9.25
C ILE A 156 -2.16 4.50 -10.09
N LEU A 157 -2.84 3.38 -9.83
CA LEU A 157 -2.66 2.16 -10.62
C LEU A 157 -3.22 2.29 -12.03
N ALA A 158 -4.21 3.14 -12.25
CA ALA A 158 -4.77 3.39 -13.58
C ALA A 158 -3.83 4.22 -14.48
N SER A 159 -2.91 5.00 -13.89
CA SER A 159 -1.87 5.76 -14.61
C SER A 159 -0.56 4.99 -14.80
N PHE A 160 -0.52 3.69 -14.44
CA PHE A 160 0.67 2.87 -14.59
C PHE A 160 1.00 2.62 -16.07
N GLU A 161 2.22 2.97 -16.48
CA GLU A 161 2.71 2.75 -17.84
C GLU A 161 4.11 2.13 -17.85
N VAL A 162 4.32 1.17 -18.76
CA VAL A 162 5.64 0.58 -19.01
C VAL A 162 6.40 1.44 -20.03
N ILE A 163 7.65 1.75 -19.69
CA ILE A 163 8.59 2.45 -20.57
C ILE A 163 9.27 1.39 -21.45
N ASN A 164 8.95 1.41 -22.75
CA ASN A 164 9.53 0.50 -23.73
C ASN A 164 10.89 0.98 -24.26
#